data_AF-A0A2G6J0S0-F1
#
_entry.id   AF-A0A2G6J0S0-F1
#
_cell.length_a   1.000
_cell.length_b   1.000
_cell.length_c   1.000
_cell.angle_alpha   90.00
_cell.angle_beta   90.00
_cell.angle_gamma   90.00
#
_symmetry.space_group_name_H-M   'P 1'
#
loop_
_entity.id
_entity.type
_entity.pdbx_description
1 polymer ?
#
loop_
_entity_poly.entity_id
_entity_poly.type
_entity_poly.pdbx_seq_one_letter_code
_entity_poly.pdbx_strand_id
1 'polypeptide(L)'
;MRPLSTHRVSPAKIDTALRALRRSASSKRQEVEQALAALRQLEHAKADPKRSTEDLDAQLAETLALVERLSKGAIDRLAMLCDQAPNDRSARGALADLCWRLLDWAEAHDDHRRAAHYLTLLTRYDDGRYVDLIEGTATLELDSDPDGAEITLYPLLAGRQLGAPRNLGSTPLPPTDLPPGAYLLELALPGFAPTQRLLTLRRGCDVQLQIALFHERQIGADFAYVPGGWSDTSRETFVGNFAIARSPVTFGEYRRFLDAIADEDPGRALAFAPRAAGALAGGTSARDPVIGVSAEAADAYCRWLSRERGIVFRLPSVAERRKAEQRIAGRTSQQPTISGVAHEDASLYGVRAIQSAEWTAEQVAPENSGQLHFAPPIIGFRLVRDLPRGGQEFVCEASVPDIEDVDSTFDLDDDDANLDHGPSKALQALATVVPIDRARRRCPRARAGPS
;
A
#
# COMPACT_ATOMS: atom_id res chain seq x y z
N MET A 1 1.52 -41.02 54.06
CA MET A 1 1.00 -40.11 53.02
C MET A 1 0.84 -38.73 53.64
N ARG A 2 1.70 -37.76 53.29
CA ARG A 2 1.52 -36.34 53.68
C ARG A 2 0.54 -35.70 52.71
N PRO A 3 -0.46 -34.92 53.16
CA PRO A 3 -1.36 -34.24 52.25
C PRO A 3 -0.62 -33.09 51.55
N LEU A 4 -0.80 -32.98 50.24
CA LEU A 4 -0.33 -31.86 49.43
C LEU A 4 -1.02 -30.58 49.92
N SER A 5 -0.23 -29.68 50.50
CA SER A 5 -0.68 -28.34 50.90
C SER A 5 -1.01 -27.56 49.63
N THR A 6 -2.31 -27.37 49.37
CA THR A 6 -2.78 -26.43 48.36
C THR A 6 -2.54 -25.02 48.90
N HIS A 7 -1.50 -24.35 48.41
CA HIS A 7 -1.25 -22.95 48.70
C HIS A 7 -2.43 -22.09 48.22
N ARG A 8 -3.40 -21.82 49.10
CA ARG A 8 -4.38 -20.75 48.88
C ARG A 8 -3.63 -19.43 48.86
N VAL A 9 -3.55 -18.81 47.67
CA VAL A 9 -3.03 -17.46 47.52
C VAL A 9 -3.95 -16.51 48.29
N SER A 10 -3.38 -15.65 49.13
CA SER A 10 -4.14 -14.68 49.93
C SER A 10 -4.81 -13.64 49.01
N PRO A 11 -6.06 -13.23 49.27
CA PRO A 11 -6.75 -12.17 48.52
C PRO A 11 -5.93 -10.87 48.39
N ALA A 12 -5.14 -10.51 49.41
CA ALA A 12 -4.27 -9.34 49.37
C ALA A 12 -3.12 -9.47 48.37
N LYS A 13 -2.61 -10.69 48.15
CA LYS A 13 -1.56 -10.93 47.13
C LYS A 13 -2.12 -10.86 45.72
N ILE A 14 -3.37 -11.28 45.53
CA ILE A 14 -4.09 -11.17 44.25
C ILE A 14 -4.32 -9.69 43.92
N ASP A 15 -4.76 -8.90 44.89
CA ASP A 15 -5.02 -7.47 44.70
C ASP A 15 -3.74 -6.67 44.38
N THR A 16 -2.62 -6.93 45.07
CA THR A 16 -1.33 -6.33 44.74
C THR A 16 -0.85 -6.71 43.34
N ALA A 17 -1.04 -7.97 42.93
CA ALA A 17 -0.67 -8.42 41.59
C ALA A 17 -1.52 -7.76 40.50
N LEU A 18 -2.83 -7.60 40.72
CA LEU A 18 -3.73 -6.89 39.81
C LEU A 18 -3.37 -5.41 39.68
N ARG A 19 -3.04 -4.72 40.78
CA ARG A 19 -2.53 -3.33 40.75
C ARG A 19 -1.20 -3.18 40.02
N ALA A 20 -0.31 -4.16 40.14
CA ALA A 20 0.93 -4.17 39.36
C ALA A 20 0.64 -4.38 37.85
N LEU A 21 -0.32 -5.25 37.53
CA LEU A 21 -0.73 -5.52 36.16
C LEU A 21 -1.41 -4.30 35.51
N ARG A 22 -2.30 -3.60 36.22
CA ARG A 22 -2.95 -2.35 35.76
C ARG A 22 -1.92 -1.29 35.39
N ARG A 23 -1.01 -0.96 36.30
CA ARG A 23 0.10 -0.02 36.04
C ARG A 23 0.95 -0.44 34.83
N SER A 24 1.24 -1.74 34.71
CA SER A 24 2.01 -2.27 33.59
C SER A 24 1.26 -2.18 32.25
N ALA A 25 -0.06 -2.34 32.26
CA ALA A 25 -0.93 -2.21 31.10
C ALA A 25 -1.08 -0.75 30.66
N SER A 26 -1.37 0.17 31.59
CA SER A 26 -1.46 1.61 31.33
C SER A 26 -0.16 2.16 30.76
N SER A 27 0.99 1.79 31.35
CA SER A 27 2.31 2.19 30.84
C SER A 27 2.53 1.72 29.39
N LYS A 28 2.14 0.49 29.04
CA LYS A 28 2.29 0.00 27.67
C LYS A 28 1.34 0.65 26.68
N ARG A 29 0.10 0.92 27.09
CA ARG A 29 -0.86 1.69 26.28
C ARG A 29 -0.28 3.07 25.94
N GLN A 30 0.28 3.77 26.94
CA GLN A 30 0.90 5.08 26.72
C GLN A 30 2.08 5.01 25.75
N GLU A 31 2.92 3.98 25.83
CA GLU A 31 4.02 3.77 24.89
C GLU A 31 3.51 3.59 23.44
N VAL A 32 2.38 2.87 23.25
CA VAL A 32 1.77 2.70 21.92
C VAL A 32 1.22 4.02 21.40
N GLU A 33 0.50 4.78 22.23
CA GLU A 33 -0.07 6.08 21.83
C GLU A 33 1.03 7.08 21.42
N GLN A 34 2.14 7.11 22.17
CA GLN A 34 3.30 7.93 21.81
C GLN A 34 3.94 7.49 20.48
N ALA A 35 4.06 6.19 20.24
CA ALA A 35 4.61 5.67 19.00
C ALA A 35 3.69 5.96 17.78
N LEU A 36 2.37 5.82 17.94
CA LEU A 36 1.39 6.19 16.90
C LEU A 36 1.43 7.70 16.61
N ALA A 37 1.57 8.55 17.62
CA ALA A 37 1.69 9.99 17.44
C ALA A 37 2.99 10.37 16.70
N ALA A 38 4.11 9.75 17.06
CA ALA A 38 5.39 9.95 16.37
C ALA A 38 5.30 9.51 14.90
N LEU A 39 4.65 8.38 14.64
CA LEU A 39 4.45 7.87 13.29
C LEU A 39 3.62 8.83 12.42
N ARG A 40 2.50 9.36 12.94
CA ARG A 40 1.70 10.39 12.25
C ARG A 40 2.52 11.65 11.91
N GLN A 41 3.43 12.06 12.79
CA GLN A 41 4.32 13.20 12.52
C GLN A 41 5.31 12.91 11.39
N LEU A 42 5.87 11.69 11.34
CA LEU A 42 6.76 11.26 10.26
C LEU A 42 6.02 11.15 8.92
N GLU A 43 4.81 10.60 8.90
CA GLU A 43 3.94 10.54 7.72
C GLU A 43 3.66 11.95 7.18
N HIS A 44 3.30 12.89 8.05
CA HIS A 44 3.07 14.28 7.67
C HIS A 44 4.34 14.95 7.12
N ALA A 45 5.51 14.66 7.71
CA ALA A 45 6.78 15.16 7.21
C ALA A 45 7.14 14.57 5.83
N LYS A 46 6.84 13.29 5.60
CA LYS A 46 7.05 12.60 4.32
C LYS A 46 6.15 13.15 3.21
N ALA A 47 4.93 13.55 3.55
CA ALA A 47 4.01 14.16 2.59
C ALA A 47 4.51 15.52 2.03
N ASP A 48 5.47 16.18 2.68
CA ASP A 48 6.14 17.37 2.13
C ASP A 48 7.27 16.94 1.16
N PRO A 49 7.12 17.22 -0.16
CA PRO A 49 8.11 16.81 -1.16
C PRO A 49 9.52 17.38 -0.93
N LYS A 50 9.64 18.46 -0.14
CA LYS A 50 10.94 19.07 0.19
C LYS A 50 11.67 18.36 1.33
N ARG A 51 10.96 17.52 2.09
CA ARG A 51 11.47 16.86 3.29
C ARG A 51 11.64 15.36 3.12
N SER A 52 10.94 14.74 2.16
CA SER A 52 11.07 13.30 1.86
C SER A 52 12.52 12.90 1.56
N THR A 53 13.10 12.03 2.39
CA THR A 53 14.47 11.49 2.28
C THR A 53 14.51 10.00 2.62
N GLU A 54 15.56 9.29 2.19
CA GLU A 54 15.78 7.89 2.58
C GLU A 54 15.85 7.71 4.11
N ASP A 55 16.38 8.71 4.83
CA ASP A 55 16.42 8.72 6.30
C ASP A 55 15.01 8.74 6.91
N LEU A 56 14.07 9.49 6.32
CA LEU A 56 12.68 9.50 6.78
C LEU A 56 12.00 8.15 6.52
N ASP A 57 12.28 7.50 5.40
CA ASP A 57 11.75 6.17 5.11
C ASP A 57 12.27 5.12 6.11
N ALA A 58 13.56 5.20 6.47
CA ALA A 58 14.14 4.34 7.50
C ALA A 58 13.51 4.60 8.89
N GLN A 59 13.30 5.86 9.26
CA GLN A 59 12.64 6.23 10.52
C GLN A 59 11.18 5.79 10.55
N LEU A 60 10.45 5.91 9.44
CA LEU A 60 9.08 5.43 9.31
C LEU A 60 9.04 3.91 9.53
N ALA A 61 9.91 3.16 8.85
CA ALA A 61 10.00 1.71 8.98
C ALA A 61 10.35 1.27 10.41
N GLU A 62 11.29 1.95 11.07
CA GLU A 62 11.65 1.66 12.46
C GLU A 62 10.49 1.95 13.42
N THR A 63 9.80 3.07 13.24
CA THR A 63 8.67 3.47 14.08
C THR A 63 7.48 2.53 13.89
N LEU A 64 7.22 2.08 12.65
CA LEU A 64 6.22 1.04 12.34
C LEU A 64 6.51 -0.26 13.11
N ALA A 65 7.76 -0.73 13.07
CA ALA A 65 8.18 -1.93 13.79
C ALA A 65 8.11 -1.76 15.32
N LEU A 66 8.30 -0.53 15.82
CA LEU A 66 8.12 -0.20 17.23
C LEU A 66 6.65 -0.25 17.63
N VAL A 67 5.75 0.39 16.87
CA VAL A 67 4.29 0.36 17.09
C VAL A 67 3.82 -1.09 17.17
N GLU A 68 4.21 -1.94 16.22
CA GLU A 68 3.83 -3.35 16.22
C GLU A 68 4.24 -4.09 17.50
N ARG A 69 5.51 -3.93 17.90
CA ARG A 69 6.07 -4.62 19.08
C ARG A 69 5.40 -4.14 20.37
N LEU A 70 5.17 -2.85 20.49
CA LEU A 70 4.51 -2.25 21.65
C LEU A 70 3.04 -2.65 21.73
N SER A 71 2.33 -2.62 20.60
CA SER A 71 0.91 -2.96 20.50
C SER A 71 0.64 -4.38 20.97
N LYS A 72 1.47 -5.34 20.52
CA LYS A 72 1.38 -6.72 20.99
C LYS A 72 1.51 -6.82 22.51
N GLY A 73 2.54 -6.17 23.08
CA GLY A 73 2.77 -6.20 24.53
C GLY A 73 1.67 -5.52 25.35
N ALA A 74 1.06 -4.46 24.82
CA ALA A 74 -0.06 -3.77 25.44
C ALA A 74 -1.34 -4.64 25.42
N ILE A 75 -1.68 -5.21 24.26
CA ILE A 75 -2.82 -6.11 24.08
C ILE A 75 -2.70 -7.32 25.00
N ASP A 76 -1.54 -7.99 25.04
CA ASP A 76 -1.33 -9.18 25.89
C ASP A 76 -1.58 -8.87 27.37
N ARG A 77 -1.13 -7.71 27.86
CA ARG A 77 -1.32 -7.30 29.26
C ARG A 77 -2.76 -6.94 29.59
N LEU A 78 -3.42 -6.19 28.71
CA LEU A 78 -4.83 -5.81 28.88
C LEU A 78 -5.75 -7.03 28.76
N ALA A 79 -5.48 -7.96 27.85
CA ALA A 79 -6.20 -9.22 27.75
C ALA A 79 -6.00 -10.07 29.01
N MET A 80 -4.76 -10.20 29.51
CA MET A 80 -4.50 -10.90 30.77
C MET A 80 -5.22 -10.25 31.95
N LEU A 81 -5.32 -8.93 31.97
CA LEU A 81 -6.08 -8.20 33.00
C LEU A 81 -7.58 -8.51 32.90
N CYS A 82 -8.15 -8.53 31.69
CA CYS A 82 -9.55 -8.91 31.47
C CYS A 82 -9.83 -10.37 31.91
N ASP A 83 -8.91 -11.30 31.65
CA ASP A 83 -9.05 -12.69 32.07
C ASP A 83 -8.99 -12.85 33.61
N GLN A 84 -8.11 -12.09 34.27
CA GLN A 84 -7.96 -12.14 35.73
C GLN A 84 -9.05 -11.35 36.48
N ALA A 85 -9.65 -10.34 35.84
CA ALA A 85 -10.73 -9.52 36.39
C ALA A 85 -11.88 -9.32 35.38
N PRO A 86 -12.73 -10.35 35.13
CA PRO A 86 -13.75 -10.31 34.07
C PRO A 86 -14.81 -9.20 34.21
N ASN A 87 -15.04 -8.72 35.43
CA ASN A 87 -16.01 -7.67 35.73
C ASN A 87 -15.40 -6.26 35.71
N ASP A 88 -14.11 -6.13 35.43
CA ASP A 88 -13.42 -4.84 35.35
C ASP A 88 -13.75 -4.14 34.03
N ARG A 89 -14.75 -3.24 34.08
CA ARG A 89 -15.16 -2.45 32.91
C ARG A 89 -14.08 -1.51 32.42
N SER A 90 -13.21 -1.00 33.29
CA SER A 90 -12.13 -0.10 32.90
C SER A 90 -11.08 -0.84 32.08
N ALA A 91 -10.71 -2.06 32.47
CA ALA A 91 -9.78 -2.90 31.71
C ALA A 91 -10.31 -3.25 30.31
N ARG A 92 -11.58 -3.66 30.20
CA ARG A 92 -12.22 -3.95 28.91
C ARG A 92 -12.30 -2.70 28.04
N GLY A 93 -12.72 -1.58 28.61
CA GLY A 93 -12.81 -0.30 27.91
C GLY A 93 -11.45 0.17 27.38
N ALA A 94 -10.39 0.04 28.19
CA ALA A 94 -9.04 0.38 27.78
C ALA A 94 -8.50 -0.51 26.64
N LEU A 95 -8.85 -1.79 26.64
CA LEU A 95 -8.52 -2.70 25.53
C LEU A 95 -9.29 -2.34 24.27
N ALA A 96 -10.59 -2.06 24.39
CA ALA A 96 -11.42 -1.61 23.27
C ALA A 96 -10.86 -0.31 22.65
N ASP A 97 -10.53 0.69 23.46
CA ASP A 97 -9.94 1.95 22.99
C ASP A 97 -8.63 1.75 22.23
N LEU A 98 -7.75 0.89 22.76
CA LEU A 98 -6.48 0.58 22.11
C LEU A 98 -6.72 -0.15 20.78
N CYS A 99 -7.60 -1.14 20.76
CA CYS A 99 -7.95 -1.86 19.55
C CYS A 99 -8.59 -0.95 18.49
N TRP A 100 -9.42 0.02 18.88
CA TRP A 100 -9.97 1.01 17.97
C TRP A 100 -8.88 1.88 17.34
N ARG A 101 -7.96 2.44 18.13
CA ARG A 101 -6.85 3.26 17.61
C ARG A 101 -5.95 2.48 16.65
N LEU A 102 -5.69 1.21 16.97
CA LEU A 102 -4.90 0.32 16.12
C LEU A 102 -5.66 -0.11 14.86
N LEU A 103 -6.97 -0.28 14.94
CA LEU A 103 -7.84 -0.55 13.80
C LEU A 103 -7.84 0.62 12.81
N ASP A 104 -8.13 1.84 13.29
CA ASP A 104 -8.11 3.04 12.45
C ASP A 104 -6.74 3.24 11.79
N TRP A 105 -5.66 3.08 12.57
CA TRP A 105 -4.31 3.17 12.04
C TRP A 105 -4.02 2.10 10.96
N ALA A 106 -4.39 0.84 11.21
CA ALA A 106 -4.19 -0.24 10.25
C ALA A 106 -5.02 -0.05 8.96
N GLU A 107 -6.25 0.46 9.09
CA GLU A 107 -7.12 0.80 7.95
C GLU A 107 -6.55 1.97 7.14
N ALA A 108 -5.98 2.99 7.79
CA ALA A 108 -5.31 4.10 7.12
C ALA A 108 -4.05 3.68 6.35
N HIS A 109 -3.45 2.54 6.71
CA HIS A 109 -2.24 1.99 6.11
C HIS A 109 -2.50 0.78 5.20
N ASP A 110 -3.76 0.50 4.89
CA ASP A 110 -4.16 -0.64 4.07
C ASP A 110 -3.64 -2.00 4.60
N ASP A 111 -3.41 -2.10 5.92
CA ASP A 111 -3.01 -3.34 6.58
C ASP A 111 -4.26 -4.14 6.97
N HIS A 112 -4.91 -4.71 5.96
CA HIS A 112 -6.18 -5.44 6.16
C HIS A 112 -6.04 -6.65 7.09
N ARG A 113 -4.85 -7.27 7.18
CA ARG A 113 -4.62 -8.39 8.10
C ARG A 113 -4.67 -7.93 9.54
N ARG A 114 -3.98 -6.84 9.86
CA ARG A 114 -4.02 -6.27 11.22
C ARG A 114 -5.36 -5.62 11.52
N ALA A 115 -5.96 -4.91 10.58
CA ALA A 115 -7.31 -4.35 10.73
C ALA A 115 -8.34 -5.43 11.10
N ALA A 116 -8.36 -6.57 10.37
CA ALA A 116 -9.26 -7.68 10.70
C ALA A 116 -8.99 -8.27 12.10
N HIS A 117 -7.72 -8.37 12.50
CA HIS A 117 -7.34 -8.84 13.84
C HIS A 117 -7.83 -7.88 14.93
N TYR A 118 -7.59 -6.57 14.78
CA TYR A 118 -8.00 -5.56 15.76
C TYR A 118 -9.52 -5.42 15.83
N LEU A 119 -10.22 -5.53 14.71
CA LEU A 119 -11.69 -5.59 14.70
C LEU A 119 -12.20 -6.80 15.50
N THR A 120 -11.58 -7.97 15.34
CA THR A 120 -11.97 -9.17 16.10
C THR A 120 -11.80 -8.96 17.61
N LEU A 121 -10.70 -8.34 18.02
CA LEU A 121 -10.45 -8.02 19.43
C LEU A 121 -11.43 -6.96 19.94
N LEU A 122 -11.67 -5.90 19.16
CA LEU A 122 -12.60 -4.83 19.48
C LEU A 122 -14.01 -5.41 19.70
N THR A 123 -14.54 -6.17 18.76
CA THR A 123 -15.87 -6.81 18.88
C THR A 123 -15.97 -7.74 20.09
N ARG A 124 -14.87 -8.40 20.48
CA ARG A 124 -14.86 -9.31 21.64
C ARG A 124 -14.89 -8.56 22.97
N TYR A 125 -14.17 -7.45 23.08
CA TYR A 125 -13.97 -6.73 24.35
C TYR A 125 -14.77 -5.44 24.47
N ASP A 126 -15.48 -5.04 23.42
CA ASP A 126 -16.34 -3.87 23.40
C ASP A 126 -17.30 -3.86 24.61
N ASP A 127 -17.51 -2.66 25.12
CA ASP A 127 -18.42 -2.36 26.22
C ASP A 127 -19.72 -1.69 25.76
N GLY A 128 -19.92 -1.62 24.43
CA GLY A 128 -21.05 -1.01 23.77
C GLY A 128 -20.72 0.35 23.14
N ARG A 129 -19.57 0.95 23.47
CA ARG A 129 -19.17 2.28 22.95
C ARG A 129 -18.85 2.27 21.47
N TYR A 130 -18.40 1.13 20.94
CA TYR A 130 -17.95 1.02 19.56
C TYR A 130 -18.97 0.33 18.65
N VAL A 131 -20.19 0.03 19.09
CA VAL A 131 -21.20 -0.70 18.29
C VAL A 131 -21.43 -0.03 16.93
N ASP A 132 -21.75 1.26 16.92
CA ASP A 132 -21.99 2.01 15.67
C ASP A 132 -20.75 2.09 14.77
N LEU A 133 -19.55 2.10 15.38
CA LEU A 133 -18.28 2.16 14.66
C LEU A 133 -17.86 0.79 14.11
N ILE A 134 -18.13 -0.29 14.85
CA ILE A 134 -17.92 -1.68 14.41
C ILE A 134 -18.85 -1.99 13.24
N GLU A 135 -20.10 -1.55 13.32
CA GLU A 135 -21.12 -1.67 12.27
C GLU A 135 -20.95 -0.63 11.15
N GLY A 136 -20.09 0.36 11.34
CA GLY A 136 -19.90 1.49 10.43
C GLY A 136 -19.61 1.05 8.99
N THR A 137 -20.25 1.74 8.04
CA THR A 137 -20.15 1.52 6.60
C THR A 137 -19.22 2.56 5.95
N ALA A 138 -18.84 2.28 4.71
CA ALA A 138 -18.27 3.22 3.77
C ALA A 138 -19.26 3.44 2.63
N THR A 139 -19.33 4.66 2.11
CA THR A 139 -20.20 4.97 0.97
C THR A 139 -19.39 4.89 -0.32
N LEU A 140 -19.90 4.14 -1.31
CA LEU A 140 -19.37 4.13 -2.66
C LEU A 140 -20.38 4.71 -3.65
N GLU A 141 -19.96 5.72 -4.40
CA GLU A 141 -20.63 6.23 -5.59
C GLU A 141 -19.73 5.97 -6.80
N LEU A 142 -20.28 5.42 -7.87
CA LEU A 142 -19.50 5.00 -9.03
C LEU A 142 -20.22 5.30 -10.33
N ASP A 143 -19.52 5.99 -11.21
CA ASP A 143 -19.97 6.26 -12.57
C ASP A 143 -18.96 5.73 -13.60
N SER A 144 -19.43 5.48 -14.81
CA SER A 144 -18.58 5.12 -15.93
C SER A 144 -18.91 5.88 -17.19
N ASP A 145 -17.90 6.12 -18.03
CA ASP A 145 -18.08 6.67 -19.36
C ASP A 145 -17.74 5.62 -20.42
N PRO A 146 -18.72 5.06 -21.16
CA PRO A 146 -20.16 5.32 -21.06
C PRO A 146 -20.85 4.58 -19.90
N ASP A 147 -22.05 5.04 -19.54
CA ASP A 147 -22.93 4.45 -18.53
C ASP A 147 -23.39 3.02 -18.90
N GLY A 148 -23.96 2.32 -17.91
CA GLY A 148 -24.61 1.02 -18.07
C GLY A 148 -23.68 -0.18 -17.90
N ALA A 149 -22.48 0.03 -17.38
CA ALA A 149 -21.54 -1.04 -17.10
C ALA A 149 -21.98 -1.83 -15.86
N GLU A 150 -22.04 -3.16 -15.95
CA GLU A 150 -22.33 -4.03 -14.81
C GLU A 150 -21.19 -3.97 -13.79
N ILE A 151 -21.56 -3.86 -12.52
CA ILE A 151 -20.63 -3.66 -11.41
C ILE A 151 -20.62 -4.93 -10.55
N THR A 152 -19.45 -5.57 -10.48
CA THR A 152 -19.22 -6.69 -9.55
C THR A 152 -18.12 -6.33 -8.57
N LEU A 153 -18.42 -6.46 -7.27
CA LEU A 153 -17.50 -6.20 -6.19
C LEU A 153 -17.07 -7.51 -5.53
N TYR A 154 -15.77 -7.71 -5.35
CA TYR A 154 -15.20 -8.88 -4.69
C TYR A 154 -14.44 -8.43 -3.45
N PRO A 155 -14.80 -8.91 -2.24
CA PRO A 155 -13.99 -8.70 -1.06
C PRO A 155 -12.59 -9.29 -1.26
N LEU A 156 -11.55 -8.53 -0.94
CA LEU A 156 -10.17 -9.00 -1.02
C LEU A 156 -9.75 -9.56 0.35
N LEU A 157 -9.60 -10.88 0.42
CA LEU A 157 -9.21 -11.60 1.62
C LEU A 157 -7.68 -11.68 1.74
N ALA A 158 -7.21 -12.11 2.91
CA ALA A 158 -5.79 -12.28 3.18
C ALA A 158 -5.09 -13.14 2.09
N GLY A 159 -3.95 -12.66 1.58
CA GLY A 159 -3.25 -13.33 0.47
C GLY A 159 -3.80 -13.03 -0.92
N ARG A 160 -4.59 -11.94 -1.07
CA ARG A 160 -5.20 -11.48 -2.33
C ARG A 160 -6.19 -12.49 -2.94
N GLN A 161 -6.81 -13.31 -2.11
CA GLN A 161 -7.88 -14.20 -2.53
C GLN A 161 -9.18 -13.40 -2.66
N LEU A 162 -9.95 -13.68 -3.72
CA LEU A 162 -11.26 -13.06 -3.91
C LEU A 162 -12.31 -13.81 -3.09
N GLY A 163 -13.08 -13.07 -2.29
CA GLY A 163 -14.26 -13.55 -1.59
C GLY A 163 -15.45 -13.76 -2.53
N ALA A 164 -16.62 -13.99 -1.93
CA ALA A 164 -17.85 -14.16 -2.70
C ALA A 164 -18.20 -12.85 -3.44
N PRO A 165 -18.52 -12.91 -4.75
CA PRO A 165 -18.90 -11.73 -5.52
C PRO A 165 -20.22 -11.14 -5.03
N ARG A 166 -20.30 -9.82 -5.01
CA ARG A 166 -21.52 -9.05 -4.82
C ARG A 166 -21.78 -8.21 -6.07
N ASN A 167 -22.89 -8.46 -6.73
CA ASN A 167 -23.34 -7.63 -7.85
C ASN A 167 -24.01 -6.36 -7.27
N LEU A 168 -23.59 -5.19 -7.75
CA LEU A 168 -24.11 -3.89 -7.30
C LEU A 168 -25.07 -3.24 -8.32
N GLY A 169 -25.40 -3.92 -9.41
CA GLY A 169 -26.20 -3.39 -10.51
C GLY A 169 -25.32 -2.87 -11.65
N SER A 170 -25.69 -1.71 -12.20
CA SER A 170 -24.99 -1.08 -13.31
C SER A 170 -24.69 0.39 -13.00
N THR A 171 -23.68 0.97 -13.65
CA THR A 171 -23.40 2.40 -13.58
C THR A 171 -24.50 3.23 -14.25
N PRO A 172 -24.82 4.43 -13.75
CA PRO A 172 -24.30 5.04 -12.52
C PRO A 172 -24.84 4.35 -11.25
N LEU A 173 -23.94 4.05 -10.30
CA LEU A 173 -24.24 3.53 -8.98
C LEU A 173 -24.45 4.71 -8.01
N PRO A 174 -25.67 4.91 -7.47
CA PRO A 174 -25.90 5.93 -6.45
C PRO A 174 -25.11 5.60 -5.16
N PRO A 175 -24.94 6.58 -4.25
CA PRO A 175 -24.29 6.36 -2.96
C PRO A 175 -24.80 5.10 -2.26
N THR A 176 -23.91 4.11 -2.12
CA THR A 176 -24.24 2.77 -1.62
C THR A 176 -23.35 2.42 -0.43
N ASP A 177 -23.98 2.05 0.68
CA ASP A 177 -23.30 1.58 1.88
C ASP A 177 -22.68 0.19 1.69
N LEU A 178 -21.38 0.10 1.94
CA LEU A 178 -20.58 -1.11 1.87
C LEU A 178 -19.80 -1.30 3.17
N PRO A 179 -19.55 -2.54 3.60
CA PRO A 179 -18.63 -2.77 4.70
C PRO A 179 -17.23 -2.23 4.36
N PRO A 180 -16.48 -1.73 5.34
CA PRO A 180 -15.08 -1.37 5.15
C PRO A 180 -14.25 -2.61 4.79
N GLY A 181 -13.18 -2.40 4.02
CA GLY A 181 -12.27 -3.44 3.59
C GLY A 181 -11.64 -3.15 2.23
N ALA A 182 -10.76 -4.03 1.80
CA ALA A 182 -10.26 -4.02 0.42
C ALA A 182 -11.19 -4.81 -0.49
N TYR A 183 -11.33 -4.31 -1.71
CA TYR A 183 -12.18 -4.86 -2.74
C TYR A 183 -11.49 -4.83 -4.10
N LEU A 184 -11.78 -5.84 -4.92
CA LEU A 184 -11.62 -5.76 -6.36
C LEU A 184 -12.96 -5.36 -6.97
N LEU A 185 -12.99 -4.23 -7.63
CA LEU A 185 -14.11 -3.75 -8.43
C LEU A 185 -13.90 -4.18 -9.88
N GLU A 186 -14.89 -4.86 -10.45
CA GLU A 186 -14.94 -5.21 -11.87
C GLU A 186 -16.09 -4.46 -12.54
N LEU A 187 -15.79 -3.81 -13.66
CA LEU A 187 -16.79 -3.21 -14.56
C LEU A 187 -16.79 -3.96 -15.87
N ALA A 188 -17.98 -4.39 -16.30
CA ALA A 188 -18.19 -5.10 -17.55
C ALA A 188 -19.26 -4.39 -18.38
N LEU A 189 -18.92 -4.03 -19.62
CA LEU A 189 -19.86 -3.49 -20.59
C LEU A 189 -19.62 -4.19 -21.94
N PRO A 190 -20.65 -4.75 -22.60
CA PRO A 190 -20.46 -5.48 -23.86
C PRO A 190 -19.72 -4.67 -24.93
N GLY A 191 -18.65 -5.24 -25.48
CA GLY A 191 -17.77 -4.59 -26.47
C GLY A 191 -16.64 -3.76 -25.86
N PHE A 192 -16.65 -3.50 -24.55
CA PHE A 192 -15.62 -2.77 -23.84
C PHE A 192 -14.62 -3.70 -23.16
N ALA A 193 -13.39 -3.21 -23.01
CA ALA A 193 -12.35 -3.96 -22.34
C ALA A 193 -12.72 -4.18 -20.86
N PRO A 194 -12.53 -5.40 -20.32
CA PRO A 194 -12.75 -5.68 -18.91
C PRO A 194 -11.91 -4.75 -18.02
N THR A 195 -12.58 -3.98 -17.18
CA THR A 195 -11.95 -3.00 -16.30
C THR A 195 -11.95 -3.51 -14.88
N GLN A 196 -10.77 -3.52 -14.26
CA GLN A 196 -10.55 -3.98 -12.90
C GLN A 196 -9.86 -2.88 -12.11
N ARG A 197 -10.29 -2.68 -10.87
CA ARG A 197 -9.73 -1.67 -9.98
C ARG A 197 -9.72 -2.18 -8.54
N LEU A 198 -8.56 -2.09 -7.88
CA LEU A 198 -8.50 -2.26 -6.43
C LEU A 198 -9.00 -0.99 -5.74
N LEU A 199 -9.78 -1.20 -4.68
CA LEU A 199 -10.40 -0.16 -3.88
C LEU A 199 -10.26 -0.54 -2.41
N THR A 200 -9.84 0.39 -1.57
CA THR A 200 -9.99 0.26 -0.12
C THR A 200 -11.07 1.20 0.35
N LEU A 201 -12.03 0.64 1.07
CA LEU A 201 -13.09 1.36 1.76
C LEU A 201 -12.77 1.39 3.25
N ARG A 202 -12.64 2.58 3.82
CA ARG A 202 -12.46 2.81 5.26
C ARG A 202 -13.80 3.15 5.90
N ARG A 203 -13.96 2.88 7.18
CA ARG A 203 -15.19 3.24 7.90
C ARG A 203 -15.44 4.73 7.82
N GLY A 204 -16.68 5.13 7.52
CA GLY A 204 -17.09 6.52 7.43
C GLY A 204 -16.50 7.30 6.24
N CYS A 205 -15.84 6.64 5.28
CA CYS A 205 -15.35 7.34 4.08
C CYS A 205 -16.42 7.38 2.97
N ASP A 206 -16.44 8.49 2.25
CA ASP A 206 -17.24 8.66 1.03
C ASP A 206 -16.32 8.64 -0.19
N VAL A 207 -16.46 7.59 -1.01
CA VAL A 207 -15.63 7.40 -2.20
C VAL A 207 -16.46 7.63 -3.46
N GLN A 208 -16.04 8.58 -4.28
CA GLN A 208 -16.64 8.86 -5.58
C GLN A 208 -15.68 8.48 -6.71
N LEU A 209 -16.09 7.52 -7.54
CA LEU A 209 -15.31 7.00 -8.65
C LEU A 209 -15.92 7.37 -10.00
N GLN A 210 -15.06 7.77 -10.92
CA GLN A 210 -15.40 8.01 -12.32
C GLN A 210 -14.45 7.19 -13.19
N ILE A 211 -14.97 6.18 -13.89
CA ILE A 211 -14.15 5.21 -14.63
C ILE A 211 -14.47 5.26 -16.13
N ALA A 212 -13.52 5.70 -16.94
CA ALA A 212 -13.64 5.60 -18.39
C ALA A 212 -13.54 4.14 -18.86
N LEU A 213 -14.37 3.74 -19.80
CA LEU A 213 -14.34 2.44 -20.43
C LEU A 213 -13.93 2.59 -21.89
N PHE A 214 -13.03 1.73 -22.34
CA PHE A 214 -12.53 1.76 -23.71
C PHE A 214 -12.93 0.49 -24.46
N HIS A 215 -13.31 0.64 -25.72
CA HIS A 215 -13.69 -0.49 -26.56
C HIS A 215 -12.50 -1.46 -26.72
N GLU A 216 -12.72 -2.78 -26.72
CA GLU A 216 -11.65 -3.77 -26.91
C GLU A 216 -10.85 -3.57 -28.22
N ARG A 217 -11.48 -3.00 -29.25
CA ARG A 217 -10.82 -2.67 -30.52
C ARG A 217 -9.87 -1.47 -30.37
N GLN A 218 -10.23 -0.49 -29.53
CA GLN A 218 -9.34 0.60 -29.18
C GLN A 218 -8.20 0.07 -28.32
N ILE A 219 -8.51 -0.75 -27.31
CA ILE A 219 -7.73 -1.85 -26.70
C ILE A 219 -6.53 -2.42 -27.48
N GLY A 220 -6.86 -3.20 -28.50
CA GLY A 220 -5.92 -4.15 -29.10
C GLY A 220 -5.75 -5.39 -28.22
N ALA A 221 -5.74 -6.57 -28.84
CA ALA A 221 -5.68 -7.85 -28.14
C ALA A 221 -4.42 -8.01 -27.28
N ASP A 222 -3.31 -7.43 -27.71
CA ASP A 222 -1.99 -7.54 -27.06
C ASP A 222 -1.85 -6.63 -25.83
N PHE A 223 -2.85 -5.80 -25.52
CA PHE A 223 -2.82 -4.83 -24.42
C PHE A 223 -3.92 -5.10 -23.39
N ALA A 224 -3.63 -4.74 -22.15
CA ALA A 224 -4.58 -4.66 -21.05
C ALA A 224 -4.81 -3.20 -20.68
N TYR A 225 -6.07 -2.80 -20.53
CA TYR A 225 -6.44 -1.47 -20.07
C TYR A 225 -6.21 -1.34 -18.56
N VAL A 226 -5.58 -0.27 -18.10
CA VAL A 226 -5.45 0.08 -16.68
C VAL A 226 -6.13 1.44 -16.46
N PRO A 227 -7.17 1.50 -15.60
CA PRO A 227 -7.86 2.75 -15.33
C PRO A 227 -6.97 3.74 -14.58
N GLY A 228 -7.20 5.03 -14.82
CA GLY A 228 -6.54 6.13 -14.13
C GLY A 228 -6.82 6.14 -12.62
N GLY A 229 -6.10 6.98 -11.89
CA GLY A 229 -6.18 7.10 -10.43
C GLY A 229 -4.81 6.91 -9.76
N TRP A 230 -4.81 6.84 -8.44
CA TRP A 230 -3.59 6.66 -7.64
C TRP A 230 -2.89 5.31 -7.92
N SER A 231 -1.56 5.30 -7.87
CA SER A 231 -0.72 4.13 -8.17
C SER A 231 -0.67 3.11 -7.05
N ASP A 232 -0.91 3.53 -5.82
CA ASP A 232 -0.84 2.74 -4.61
C ASP A 232 -1.74 3.33 -3.52
N THR A 233 -1.81 2.57 -2.44
CA THR A 233 -2.52 2.85 -1.20
C THR A 233 -2.01 4.13 -0.51
N SER A 234 -0.72 4.43 -0.63
CA SER A 234 -0.13 5.68 -0.11
C SER A 234 -0.47 6.92 -0.94
N ARG A 235 -1.20 6.77 -2.05
CA ARG A 235 -1.62 7.86 -2.95
C ARG A 235 -0.46 8.77 -3.36
N GLU A 236 0.71 8.18 -3.62
CA GLU A 236 1.93 8.95 -3.90
C GLU A 236 1.89 9.61 -5.29
N THR A 237 1.30 8.94 -6.28
CA THR A 237 1.30 9.43 -7.66
C THR A 237 0.00 9.09 -8.37
N PHE A 238 -0.63 10.11 -8.96
CA PHE A 238 -1.77 9.92 -9.85
C PHE A 238 -1.28 9.51 -11.24
N VAL A 239 -1.80 8.40 -11.76
CA VAL A 239 -1.54 7.96 -13.14
C VAL A 239 -2.81 8.08 -14.00
N GLY A 240 -2.64 8.46 -15.26
CA GLY A 240 -3.74 8.55 -16.22
C GLY A 240 -4.25 7.18 -16.67
N ASN A 241 -5.22 7.18 -17.59
CA ASN A 241 -5.63 5.95 -18.28
C ASN A 241 -4.51 5.52 -19.23
N PHE A 242 -4.13 4.24 -19.16
CA PHE A 242 -3.13 3.69 -20.07
C PHE A 242 -3.46 2.25 -20.42
N ALA A 243 -2.84 1.77 -21.50
CA ALA A 243 -2.84 0.34 -21.80
C ALA A 243 -1.42 -0.19 -21.80
N ILE A 244 -1.23 -1.34 -21.16
CA ILE A 244 0.06 -2.00 -21.01
C ILE A 244 0.07 -3.32 -21.78
N ALA A 245 1.18 -3.62 -22.44
CA ALA A 245 1.34 -4.87 -23.18
C ALA A 245 1.20 -6.08 -22.22
N ARG A 246 0.41 -7.06 -22.65
CA ARG A 246 0.18 -8.32 -21.92
C ARG A 246 1.45 -9.15 -21.80
N SER A 247 2.28 -9.11 -22.84
CA SER A 247 3.56 -9.79 -22.94
C SER A 247 4.71 -8.79 -23.08
N PRO A 248 5.91 -9.10 -22.59
CA PRO A 248 7.13 -8.36 -22.93
C PRO A 248 7.39 -8.35 -24.43
N VAL A 249 8.17 -7.37 -24.90
CA VAL A 249 8.68 -7.37 -26.28
C VAL A 249 9.52 -8.63 -26.49
N THR A 250 9.32 -9.29 -27.62
CA THR A 250 10.00 -10.55 -27.95
C THR A 250 11.28 -10.31 -28.74
N PHE A 251 12.18 -11.31 -28.77
CA PHE A 251 13.36 -11.27 -29.64
C PHE A 251 13.00 -11.12 -31.13
N GLY A 252 11.90 -11.73 -31.58
CA GLY A 252 11.45 -11.62 -32.96
C GLY A 252 10.97 -10.21 -33.31
N GLU A 253 10.26 -9.55 -32.40
CA GLU A 253 9.85 -8.15 -32.57
C GLU A 253 11.05 -7.20 -32.52
N TYR A 254 11.98 -7.42 -31.59
CA TYR A 254 13.17 -6.61 -31.44
C TYR A 254 14.14 -6.79 -32.62
N ARG A 255 14.24 -7.98 -33.21
CA ARG A 255 15.05 -8.22 -34.41
C ARG A 255 14.58 -7.36 -35.59
N ARG A 256 13.26 -7.21 -35.81
CA ARG A 256 12.73 -6.33 -36.87
C ARG A 256 13.20 -4.89 -36.71
N PHE A 257 13.26 -4.42 -35.47
CA PHE A 257 13.80 -3.10 -35.15
C PHE A 257 15.30 -3.00 -35.47
N LEU A 258 16.09 -4.00 -35.08
CA LEU A 258 17.53 -4.03 -35.39
C LEU A 258 17.78 -4.08 -36.89
N ASP A 259 17.04 -4.89 -37.63
CA ASP A 259 17.13 -5.00 -39.10
C ASP A 259 16.84 -3.63 -39.74
N ALA A 260 15.77 -2.95 -39.31
CA ALA A 260 15.40 -1.63 -39.82
C ALA A 260 16.45 -0.54 -39.52
N ILE A 261 17.15 -0.61 -38.39
CA ILE A 261 18.26 0.30 -38.09
C ILE A 261 19.51 -0.08 -38.88
N ALA A 262 19.79 -1.38 -39.05
CA ALA A 262 20.99 -1.85 -39.73
C ALA A 262 21.04 -1.41 -41.19
N ASP A 263 19.89 -1.27 -41.83
CA ASP A 263 19.78 -0.73 -43.20
C ASP A 263 20.25 0.73 -43.30
N GLU A 264 20.14 1.53 -42.23
CA GLU A 264 20.54 2.94 -42.18
C GLU A 264 21.91 3.16 -41.51
N ASP A 265 22.14 2.50 -40.37
CA ASP A 265 23.33 2.62 -39.51
C ASP A 265 23.63 1.28 -38.81
N PRO A 266 24.46 0.41 -39.44
CA PRO A 266 24.88 -0.86 -38.86
C PRO A 266 25.60 -0.72 -37.50
N GLY A 267 26.34 0.37 -37.30
CA GLY A 267 27.07 0.60 -36.05
C GLY A 267 26.12 0.83 -34.88
N ARG A 268 25.04 1.58 -35.12
CA ARG A 268 23.98 1.79 -34.13
C ARG A 268 23.18 0.53 -33.85
N ALA A 269 22.89 -0.28 -34.88
CA ALA A 269 22.23 -1.59 -34.68
C ALA A 269 23.07 -2.51 -33.78
N LEU A 270 24.40 -2.55 -33.98
CA LEU A 270 25.31 -3.30 -33.11
C LEU A 270 25.34 -2.77 -31.68
N ALA A 271 25.32 -1.44 -31.50
CA ALA A 271 25.29 -0.82 -30.17
C ALA A 271 24.02 -1.18 -29.37
N PHE A 272 22.89 -1.33 -30.07
CA PHE A 272 21.57 -1.71 -29.53
C PHE A 272 21.32 -3.22 -29.49
N ALA A 273 22.26 -4.04 -29.98
CA ALA A 273 22.16 -5.48 -29.93
C ALA A 273 22.13 -5.97 -28.46
N PRO A 274 21.30 -6.97 -28.13
CA PRO A 274 21.23 -7.52 -26.77
C PRO A 274 22.59 -8.10 -26.34
N ARG A 275 23.06 -7.76 -25.13
CA ARG A 275 24.41 -8.09 -24.63
C ARG A 275 24.46 -9.33 -23.72
N ALA A 276 23.37 -10.07 -23.59
CA ALA A 276 23.32 -11.25 -22.72
C ALA A 276 24.17 -12.40 -23.31
N ALA A 277 25.20 -12.82 -22.56
CA ALA A 277 26.19 -13.83 -22.95
C ALA A 277 25.62 -15.22 -23.31
N GLY A 278 24.33 -15.49 -23.01
CA GLY A 278 23.62 -16.72 -23.39
C GLY A 278 22.66 -16.58 -24.57
N ALA A 279 22.23 -15.36 -24.93
CA ALA A 279 21.20 -15.14 -25.96
C ALA A 279 21.66 -15.50 -27.38
N LEU A 280 22.98 -15.52 -27.60
CA LEU A 280 23.62 -15.91 -28.86
C LEU A 280 24.19 -17.35 -28.84
N ALA A 281 24.22 -18.01 -27.68
CA ALA A 281 24.93 -19.28 -27.48
C ALA A 281 24.02 -20.52 -27.43
N GLY A 282 22.69 -20.37 -27.38
CA GLY A 282 21.78 -21.51 -27.47
C GLY A 282 20.30 -21.15 -27.40
N GLY A 283 19.59 -21.34 -28.52
CA GLY A 283 18.15 -21.68 -28.51
C GLY A 283 17.15 -20.61 -28.07
N THR A 284 17.43 -19.31 -28.21
CA THR A 284 16.38 -18.28 -28.02
C THR A 284 15.40 -18.30 -29.20
N SER A 285 14.13 -18.53 -28.90
CA SER A 285 13.05 -18.49 -29.89
C SER A 285 12.66 -17.05 -30.19
N ALA A 286 12.18 -16.78 -31.41
CA ALA A 286 11.63 -15.47 -31.78
C ALA A 286 10.44 -15.03 -30.89
N ARG A 287 9.81 -15.94 -30.16
CA ARG A 287 8.70 -15.67 -29.24
C ARG A 287 9.14 -15.39 -27.81
N ASP A 288 10.40 -15.62 -27.49
CA ASP A 288 10.89 -15.42 -26.12
C ASP A 288 11.04 -13.92 -25.86
N PRO A 289 10.81 -13.46 -24.61
CA PRO A 289 11.08 -12.08 -24.21
C PRO A 289 12.51 -11.66 -24.54
N VAL A 290 12.67 -10.48 -25.16
CA VAL A 290 14.00 -9.89 -25.36
C VAL A 290 14.59 -9.52 -24.01
N ILE A 291 15.86 -9.85 -23.82
CA ILE A 291 16.59 -9.61 -22.58
C ILE A 291 17.99 -9.07 -22.86
N GLY A 292 18.57 -8.31 -21.93
CA GLY A 292 19.93 -7.78 -22.04
C GLY A 292 20.03 -6.57 -22.97
N VAL A 293 18.95 -5.80 -23.08
CA VAL A 293 18.89 -4.54 -23.83
C VAL A 293 19.10 -3.36 -22.88
N SER A 294 19.70 -2.27 -23.37
CA SER A 294 19.83 -1.04 -22.59
C SER A 294 18.51 -0.27 -22.56
N ALA A 295 18.32 0.59 -21.56
CA ALA A 295 17.16 1.48 -21.48
C ALA A 295 17.06 2.40 -22.71
N GLU A 296 18.20 2.90 -23.20
CA GLU A 296 18.28 3.71 -24.42
C GLU A 296 17.76 2.93 -25.65
N ALA A 297 18.14 1.66 -25.78
CA ALA A 297 17.71 0.83 -26.90
C ALA A 297 16.22 0.46 -26.81
N ALA A 298 15.71 0.23 -25.60
CA ALA A 298 14.29 -0.01 -25.34
C ALA A 298 13.43 1.24 -25.66
N ASP A 299 13.90 2.44 -25.31
CA ASP A 299 13.24 3.69 -25.67
C ASP A 299 13.30 3.97 -27.19
N ALA A 300 14.45 3.71 -27.82
CA ALA A 300 14.60 3.81 -29.26
C ALA A 300 13.65 2.85 -30.01
N TYR A 301 13.48 1.62 -29.51
CA TYR A 301 12.49 0.66 -30.00
C TYR A 301 11.07 1.24 -29.91
N CYS A 302 10.69 1.83 -28.76
CA CYS A 302 9.38 2.45 -28.58
C CYS A 302 9.13 3.56 -29.60
N ARG A 303 10.11 4.44 -29.82
CA ARG A 303 10.01 5.54 -30.81
C ARG A 303 9.92 5.02 -32.24
N TRP A 304 10.69 3.98 -32.59
CA TRP A 304 10.62 3.34 -33.90
C TRP A 304 9.24 2.73 -34.15
N LEU A 305 8.75 1.90 -33.21
CA LEU A 305 7.45 1.26 -33.32
C LEU A 305 6.32 2.30 -33.39
N SER A 306 6.49 3.44 -32.69
CA SER A 306 5.53 4.53 -32.73
C SER A 306 5.40 5.15 -34.12
N ARG A 307 6.53 5.35 -34.81
CA ARG A 307 6.55 5.83 -36.19
C ARG A 307 5.96 4.81 -37.15
N GLU A 308 6.29 3.52 -36.97
CA GLU A 308 5.79 2.43 -37.83
C GLU A 308 4.26 2.27 -37.73
N ARG A 309 3.69 2.41 -36.53
CA ARG A 309 2.27 2.15 -36.28
C ARG A 309 1.39 3.41 -36.19
N GLY A 310 1.98 4.60 -36.17
CA GLY A 310 1.24 5.85 -35.99
C GLY A 310 0.57 6.01 -34.62
N ILE A 311 1.02 5.24 -33.61
CA ILE A 311 0.52 5.25 -32.23
C ILE A 311 1.70 5.48 -31.30
N VAL A 312 1.57 6.32 -30.28
CA VAL A 312 2.65 6.58 -29.34
C VAL A 312 2.82 5.40 -28.37
N PHE A 313 3.97 4.74 -28.43
CA PHE A 313 4.45 3.75 -27.47
C PHE A 313 5.59 4.33 -26.64
N ARG A 314 5.64 3.94 -25.37
CA ARG A 314 6.69 4.32 -24.42
C ARG A 314 6.91 3.23 -23.39
N LEU A 315 7.95 3.39 -22.57
CA LEU A 315 8.16 2.57 -21.39
C LEU A 315 7.18 2.96 -20.26
N PRO A 316 6.73 2.00 -19.43
CA PRO A 316 5.94 2.28 -18.24
C PRO A 316 6.75 3.08 -17.21
N SER A 317 6.11 4.01 -16.52
CA SER A 317 6.65 4.56 -15.27
C SER A 317 6.59 3.53 -14.14
N VAL A 318 7.29 3.79 -13.03
CA VAL A 318 7.23 2.94 -11.83
C VAL A 318 5.80 2.87 -11.28
N ALA A 319 5.12 4.01 -11.21
CA ALA A 319 3.75 4.14 -10.73
C ALA A 319 2.75 3.34 -11.58
N GLU A 320 2.89 3.40 -12.91
CA GLU A 320 2.06 2.64 -13.84
C GLU A 320 2.29 1.15 -13.73
N ARG A 321 3.55 0.71 -13.60
CA ARG A 321 3.88 -0.70 -13.41
C ARG A 321 3.29 -1.25 -12.12
N ARG A 322 3.47 -0.55 -10.98
CA ARG A 322 2.87 -0.95 -9.69
C ARG A 322 1.35 -1.09 -9.81
N LYS A 323 0.69 -0.13 -10.46
CA LYS A 323 -0.76 -0.17 -10.67
C LYS A 323 -1.18 -1.33 -11.59
N ALA A 324 -0.42 -1.62 -12.64
CA ALA A 324 -0.70 -2.74 -13.53
C ALA A 324 -0.53 -4.11 -12.84
N GLU A 325 0.47 -4.25 -11.97
CA GLU A 325 0.76 -5.46 -11.18
C GLU A 325 -0.27 -5.73 -10.07
N GLN A 326 -1.05 -4.71 -9.70
CA GLN A 326 -2.15 -4.87 -8.74
C GLN A 326 -3.36 -5.60 -9.32
N ARG A 327 -3.45 -5.76 -10.64
CA ARG A 327 -4.53 -6.53 -11.28
C ARG A 327 -4.46 -7.99 -10.84
N ILE A 328 -5.59 -8.53 -10.38
CA ILE A 328 -5.68 -9.92 -9.91
C ILE A 328 -5.94 -10.82 -11.12
N ALA A 329 -5.00 -11.72 -11.41
CA ALA A 329 -5.16 -12.72 -12.45
C ALA A 329 -6.17 -13.80 -12.00
N GLY A 330 -7.13 -14.17 -12.85
CA GLY A 330 -7.84 -15.45 -12.67
C GLY A 330 -9.35 -15.57 -12.92
N ARG A 331 -10.07 -14.60 -13.51
CA ARG A 331 -11.53 -14.82 -13.80
C ARG A 331 -12.08 -14.36 -15.14
N THR A 332 -11.40 -13.52 -15.90
CA THR A 332 -11.77 -13.30 -17.29
C THR A 332 -11.10 -14.36 -18.15
N SER A 333 -11.87 -15.07 -18.98
CA SER A 333 -11.43 -16.22 -19.81
C SER A 333 -10.31 -15.93 -20.82
N GLN A 334 -9.74 -14.73 -20.81
CA GLN A 334 -8.56 -14.35 -21.55
C GLN A 334 -7.77 -13.29 -20.79
N GLN A 335 -7.06 -13.64 -19.71
CA GLN A 335 -5.95 -12.80 -19.25
C GLN A 335 -4.74 -13.65 -18.86
N PRO A 336 -3.60 -13.52 -19.58
CA PRO A 336 -2.33 -14.04 -19.09
C PRO A 336 -1.88 -13.21 -17.89
N THR A 337 -1.33 -13.90 -16.90
CA THR A 337 -0.70 -13.36 -15.71
C THR A 337 0.19 -12.17 -16.09
N ILE A 338 -0.06 -10.99 -15.51
CA ILE A 338 0.87 -9.85 -15.55
C ILE A 338 2.02 -10.18 -14.58
N SER A 339 2.74 -11.26 -14.87
CA SER A 339 4.03 -11.56 -14.28
C SER A 339 5.05 -11.10 -15.31
N GLY A 340 5.64 -9.94 -15.09
CA GLY A 340 6.99 -9.75 -15.59
C GLY A 340 7.91 -10.41 -14.58
N VAL A 341 8.32 -11.66 -14.80
CA VAL A 341 9.71 -12.17 -14.75
C VAL A 341 9.69 -13.56 -15.40
N ALA A 342 10.77 -13.90 -16.11
CA ALA A 342 11.01 -15.16 -16.80
C ALA A 342 10.63 -16.42 -15.99
N HIS A 343 10.18 -17.42 -16.76
CA HIS A 343 9.99 -18.85 -16.47
C HIS A 343 10.50 -19.41 -15.12
N GLU A 344 9.74 -20.36 -14.58
CA GLU A 344 9.97 -21.13 -13.34
C GLU A 344 11.33 -21.84 -13.19
N ASP A 345 12.20 -21.85 -14.21
CA ASP A 345 13.55 -22.46 -14.16
C ASP A 345 14.70 -21.47 -13.88
N ALA A 346 14.40 -20.25 -13.43
CA ALA A 346 15.42 -19.22 -13.13
C ALA A 346 16.25 -19.46 -11.85
N SER A 347 16.02 -20.57 -11.14
CA SER A 347 16.77 -20.93 -9.92
C SER A 347 18.23 -21.32 -10.18
N LEU A 348 18.57 -21.68 -11.43
CA LEU A 348 19.93 -22.07 -11.83
C LEU A 348 20.88 -20.89 -12.10
N TYR A 349 20.38 -19.66 -12.23
CA TYR A 349 21.20 -18.50 -12.63
C TYR A 349 21.14 -17.30 -11.68
N GLY A 350 20.58 -17.44 -10.48
CA GLY A 350 20.57 -16.35 -9.49
C GLY A 350 19.84 -15.09 -9.98
N VAL A 351 18.79 -15.25 -10.78
CA VAL A 351 18.01 -14.14 -11.34
C VAL A 351 17.19 -13.49 -10.20
N ARG A 352 17.52 -12.25 -9.85
CA ARG A 352 16.67 -11.40 -9.00
C ARG A 352 15.77 -10.53 -9.88
N ALA A 353 14.47 -10.50 -9.57
CA ALA A 353 13.61 -9.41 -10.00
C ALA A 353 14.16 -8.09 -9.42
N ILE A 354 14.52 -7.13 -10.25
CA ILE A 354 15.00 -5.83 -9.77
C ILE A 354 13.80 -5.03 -9.27
N GLN A 355 13.72 -4.85 -7.95
CA GLN A 355 12.93 -3.79 -7.33
C GLN A 355 13.55 -2.42 -7.68
N SER A 356 12.69 -1.45 -7.97
CA SER A 356 12.99 -0.20 -8.66
C SER A 356 13.67 0.87 -7.81
N ALA A 357 14.90 0.67 -7.35
CA ALA A 357 15.70 1.80 -6.85
C ALA A 357 16.47 2.54 -7.97
N GLU A 358 16.76 1.90 -9.12
CA GLU A 358 17.72 2.45 -10.09
C GLU A 358 17.17 2.45 -11.53
N TRP A 359 16.26 3.38 -11.83
CA TRP A 359 15.96 3.80 -13.22
C TRP A 359 16.24 5.29 -13.43
N THR A 360 17.10 5.90 -12.60
CA THR A 360 17.70 7.20 -12.89
C THR A 360 18.86 7.01 -13.86
N ALA A 361 19.00 7.94 -14.82
CA ALA A 361 19.90 7.87 -15.95
C ALA A 361 21.41 7.98 -15.61
N GLU A 362 21.86 7.57 -14.42
CA GLU A 362 23.18 7.93 -13.91
C GLU A 362 24.06 6.78 -13.39
N GLN A 363 23.62 5.52 -13.42
CA GLN A 363 24.46 4.43 -12.88
C GLN A 363 24.63 3.26 -13.85
N VAL A 364 25.64 3.35 -14.73
CA VAL A 364 26.66 2.29 -14.95
C VAL A 364 27.91 2.93 -15.58
N ALA A 365 28.86 3.36 -14.76
CA ALA A 365 30.28 3.37 -15.11
C ALA A 365 31.04 2.66 -13.99
N PRO A 366 31.97 1.72 -14.28
CA PRO A 366 32.63 0.97 -13.23
C PRO A 366 33.80 1.79 -12.66
N GLU A 367 33.64 2.30 -11.44
CA GLU A 367 34.80 2.61 -10.62
C GLU A 367 35.16 1.40 -9.76
N ASN A 368 36.27 0.76 -10.14
CA ASN A 368 37.19 0.04 -9.27
C ASN A 368 36.59 -0.95 -8.25
N SER A 369 36.29 -2.15 -8.71
CA SER A 369 36.49 -3.35 -7.87
C SER A 369 36.91 -4.52 -8.74
N GLY A 370 38.17 -4.93 -8.61
CA GLY A 370 38.66 -6.15 -9.19
C GLY A 370 37.88 -7.37 -8.68
N GLN A 371 37.70 -8.35 -9.57
CA GLN A 371 37.22 -9.70 -9.29
C GLN A 371 35.74 -9.86 -8.89
N LEU A 372 34.87 -9.87 -9.91
CA LEU A 372 33.87 -10.92 -10.23
C LEU A 372 32.99 -10.36 -11.36
N HIS A 373 33.11 -10.91 -12.57
CA HIS A 373 32.28 -10.54 -13.71
C HIS A 373 30.82 -10.98 -13.48
N PHE A 374 30.03 -10.17 -12.77
CA PHE A 374 28.58 -10.30 -12.81
C PHE A 374 28.11 -9.85 -14.20
N ALA A 375 27.46 -10.75 -14.93
CA ALA A 375 26.80 -10.42 -16.19
C ALA A 375 25.82 -9.26 -15.97
N PRO A 376 25.70 -8.31 -16.92
CA PRO A 376 24.72 -7.24 -16.79
C PRO A 376 23.33 -7.83 -16.55
N PRO A 377 22.47 -7.18 -15.74
CA PRO A 377 21.18 -7.73 -15.38
C PRO A 377 20.37 -8.08 -16.64
N ILE A 378 19.75 -9.26 -16.60
CA ILE A 378 18.93 -9.81 -17.68
C ILE A 378 17.59 -9.04 -17.69
N ILE A 379 17.56 -7.90 -18.37
CA ILE A 379 16.41 -6.98 -18.39
C ILE A 379 15.68 -7.07 -19.73
N GLY A 380 14.37 -7.34 -19.69
CA GLY A 380 13.43 -7.13 -20.79
C GLY A 380 12.45 -6.00 -20.47
N PHE A 381 11.58 -5.63 -21.42
CA PHE A 381 10.66 -4.49 -21.25
C PHE A 381 9.27 -4.73 -21.86
N ARG A 382 8.29 -3.95 -21.39
CA ARG A 382 6.90 -3.93 -21.86
C ARG A 382 6.56 -2.55 -22.41
N LEU A 383 5.62 -2.53 -23.37
CA LEU A 383 5.13 -1.29 -23.97
C LEU A 383 3.93 -0.75 -23.19
N VAL A 384 3.87 0.58 -23.08
CA VAL A 384 2.68 1.32 -22.65
C VAL A 384 2.25 2.26 -23.77
N ARG A 385 0.93 2.46 -23.86
CA ARG A 385 0.30 3.50 -24.66
C ARG A 385 -0.64 4.33 -23.79
N ASP A 386 -0.62 5.63 -24.00
CA ASP A 386 -1.53 6.54 -23.33
C ASP A 386 -2.94 6.43 -23.92
N LEU A 387 -3.94 6.47 -23.05
CA LEU A 387 -5.33 6.56 -23.44
C LEU A 387 -5.87 7.96 -23.08
N PRO A 388 -6.90 8.44 -23.77
CA PRO A 388 -7.52 9.72 -23.46
C PRO A 388 -7.85 9.86 -21.98
N ARG A 389 -7.68 11.08 -21.45
CA ARG A 389 -8.09 11.40 -20.09
C ARG A 389 -9.61 11.25 -20.01
N GLY A 390 -10.07 10.39 -19.11
CA GLY A 390 -11.47 10.20 -18.76
C GLY A 390 -11.55 9.80 -17.30
N GLY A 391 -12.45 10.45 -16.55
CA GLY A 391 -12.65 10.25 -15.11
C GLY A 391 -11.64 11.00 -14.23
N GLN A 392 -12.09 12.06 -13.55
CA GLN A 392 -11.40 12.59 -12.37
C GLN A 392 -11.98 11.89 -11.14
N GLU A 393 -11.11 11.49 -10.22
CA GLU A 393 -11.52 10.87 -8.96
C GLU A 393 -11.37 11.88 -7.83
N PHE A 394 -12.43 12.04 -7.04
CA PHE A 394 -12.41 12.79 -5.79
C PHE A 394 -12.57 11.80 -4.65
N VAL A 395 -11.54 11.68 -3.81
CA VAL A 395 -11.66 10.92 -2.58
C VAL A 395 -11.88 11.93 -1.45
N CYS A 396 -13.09 11.95 -0.90
CA CYS A 396 -13.41 12.72 0.28
C CYS A 396 -12.99 11.92 1.52
N GLU A 397 -11.93 12.36 2.18
CA GLU A 397 -11.70 11.97 3.57
C GLU A 397 -12.50 12.91 4.46
N ALA A 398 -13.72 12.48 4.82
CA ALA A 398 -14.27 12.96 6.08
C ALA A 398 -13.29 12.46 7.16
N SER A 399 -12.68 13.40 7.90
CA SER A 399 -12.01 13.06 9.14
C SER A 399 -13.03 12.28 9.97
N VAL A 400 -12.72 11.02 10.29
CA VAL A 400 -13.45 10.30 11.34
C VAL A 400 -13.48 11.27 12.52
N PRO A 401 -14.65 11.60 13.09
CA PRO A 401 -14.69 12.52 14.21
C PRO A 401 -13.68 11.99 15.22
N ASP A 402 -12.66 12.80 15.53
CA ASP A 402 -11.86 12.57 16.72
C ASP A 402 -12.91 12.39 17.81
N ILE A 403 -12.90 11.23 18.46
CA ILE A 403 -13.62 11.06 19.71
C ILE A 403 -12.82 11.89 20.73
N GLU A 404 -12.82 13.22 20.54
CA GLU A 404 -12.51 14.16 21.59
C GLU A 404 -13.62 13.98 22.63
N ASP A 405 -13.20 13.56 23.82
CA ASP A 405 -13.97 13.59 25.05
C ASP A 405 -15.27 12.76 25.09
N VAL A 406 -15.21 11.47 24.74
CA VAL A 406 -16.05 10.51 25.48
C VAL A 406 -15.36 10.26 26.82
N ASP A 407 -15.60 11.19 27.74
CA ASP A 407 -15.36 11.13 29.20
C ASP A 407 -14.42 9.97 29.59
N SER A 408 -13.12 10.13 29.31
CA SER A 408 -12.09 9.14 29.66
C SER A 408 -11.77 9.20 31.15
N THR A 409 -12.77 9.36 32.00
CA THR A 409 -12.68 9.40 33.47
C THR A 409 -12.50 8.02 34.10
N PHE A 410 -12.13 7.01 33.31
CA PHE A 410 -11.69 5.70 33.82
C PHE A 410 -10.18 5.53 33.63
N ASP A 411 -9.42 6.42 34.27
CA ASP A 411 -8.03 6.13 34.61
C ASP A 411 -8.00 4.83 35.42
N LEU A 412 -7.16 3.89 34.98
CA LEU A 412 -7.04 2.57 35.61
C LEU A 412 -6.53 2.64 37.05
N ASP A 413 -6.06 3.81 37.51
CA ASP A 413 -5.64 4.12 38.88
C ASP A 413 -5.59 5.67 39.07
N ASP A 414 -6.46 6.27 39.89
CA ASP A 414 -6.42 7.72 40.22
C ASP A 414 -6.09 7.98 41.71
N ASP A 415 -5.22 7.16 42.32
CA ASP A 415 -4.87 7.29 43.75
C ASP A 415 -3.37 7.32 44.07
N ASP A 416 -2.46 7.43 43.09
CA ASP A 416 -1.02 7.65 43.39
C ASP A 416 -0.31 8.45 42.29
N ALA A 417 -0.64 9.74 42.21
CA ALA A 417 0.06 10.73 41.40
C ALA A 417 1.44 11.07 41.97
N ASN A 418 2.47 10.23 41.76
CA ASN A 418 3.87 10.65 41.61
C ASN A 418 4.85 9.50 41.36
N LEU A 419 5.01 8.99 40.12
CA LEU A 419 6.24 8.29 39.75
C LEU A 419 6.58 8.50 38.27
N ASP A 420 7.65 9.29 38.07
CA ASP A 420 8.35 9.53 36.82
C ASP A 420 8.88 8.21 36.23
N HIS A 421 8.17 7.66 35.26
CA HIS A 421 8.70 6.64 34.36
C HIS A 421 9.01 7.33 33.05
N GLY A 422 10.22 7.87 32.95
CA GLY A 422 10.75 8.42 31.71
C GLY A 422 10.56 7.44 30.54
N PRO A 423 10.37 7.95 29.31
CA PRO A 423 10.02 7.14 28.15
C PRO A 423 10.99 5.97 27.97
N SER A 424 10.49 4.82 27.49
CA SER A 424 11.32 3.66 27.11
C SER A 424 12.56 4.12 26.31
N LYS A 425 13.72 3.46 26.49
CA LYS A 425 14.95 3.78 25.72
C LYS A 425 14.71 3.88 24.21
N ALA A 426 13.72 3.14 23.68
CA ALA A 426 13.31 3.21 22.27
C ALA A 426 12.59 4.55 21.92
N LEU A 427 11.75 5.06 22.82
CA LEU A 427 11.07 6.35 22.66
C LEU A 427 12.00 7.55 22.92
N GLN A 428 13.00 7.38 23.79
CA GLN A 428 14.05 8.38 24.00
C GLN A 428 14.91 8.59 22.75
N ALA A 429 15.16 7.54 21.95
CA ALA A 429 15.89 7.65 20.69
C ALA A 429 15.12 8.46 19.64
N LEU A 430 13.79 8.31 19.57
CA LEU A 430 12.91 9.04 18.64
C LEU A 430 12.76 10.53 19.00
N ALA A 431 12.78 10.88 20.29
CA ALA A 431 12.65 12.27 20.76
C ALA A 431 13.86 13.16 20.39
N THR A 432 14.99 12.57 20.00
CA THR A 432 16.24 13.30 19.70
C THR A 432 16.32 13.86 18.28
N VAL A 433 15.35 13.60 17.39
CA VAL A 433 15.54 13.78 15.93
C VAL A 433 14.72 14.93 15.32
N VAL A 434 13.77 15.53 16.06
CA VAL A 434 13.05 16.73 15.59
C VAL A 434 13.14 17.83 16.66
N PRO A 435 13.91 18.92 16.45
CA PRO A 435 13.87 20.04 17.36
C PRO A 435 12.48 20.70 17.28
N ILE A 436 11.73 20.64 18.38
CA ILE A 436 10.57 21.50 18.59
C ILE A 436 11.11 22.93 18.64
N ASP A 437 11.03 23.64 17.52
CA ASP A 437 11.45 25.03 17.44
C ASP A 437 10.45 25.89 18.22
N ARG A 438 10.70 26.07 19.53
CA ARG A 438 10.00 27.03 20.38
C ARG A 438 10.45 28.46 20.05
N ALA A 439 10.26 28.89 18.81
CA ALA A 439 10.42 30.28 18.42
C ALA A 439 9.19 31.09 18.88
N ARG A 440 9.30 31.70 20.07
CA ARG A 440 8.39 32.77 20.53
C ARG A 440 8.43 33.95 19.55
N ARG A 441 7.57 33.96 18.53
CA ARG A 441 7.31 35.16 17.73
C ARG A 441 6.22 35.99 18.38
N ARG A 442 6.63 37.09 19.02
CA ARG A 442 5.74 38.19 19.44
C ARG A 442 5.05 38.75 18.18
N CYS A 443 3.72 38.72 18.16
CA CYS A 443 2.91 39.39 17.15
C CYS A 443 3.09 40.92 17.25
N PRO A 444 3.32 41.65 16.14
CA PRO A 444 3.09 43.08 16.10
C PRO A 444 1.59 43.36 15.95
N ARG A 445 1.03 44.14 16.87
CA ARG A 445 -0.35 44.66 16.81
C ARG A 445 -0.54 45.50 15.54
N ALA A 446 -1.53 45.14 14.71
CA ALA A 446 -2.08 46.02 13.70
C ALA A 446 -2.77 47.22 14.36
N ARG A 447 -2.35 48.44 13.99
CA ARG A 447 -3.11 49.68 14.24
C ARG A 447 -4.00 49.93 13.04
N ALA A 448 -5.30 50.02 13.27
CA ALA A 448 -6.27 50.54 12.32
C ALA A 448 -6.45 52.05 12.55
N GLY A 449 -6.14 52.85 11.51
CA GLY A 449 -6.64 54.20 11.18
C GLY A 449 -6.50 55.35 12.21
N PRO A 450 -6.84 56.61 11.85
CA PRO A 450 -7.48 57.05 10.59
C PRO A 450 -6.81 58.26 9.90
N SER A 451 -6.98 58.37 8.58
CA SER A 451 -7.34 59.55 7.75
C SER A 451 -7.01 59.27 6.29
#